data_AF-A0A6B3F3Q7-F1
#
_entry.id   AF-A0A6B3F3Q7-F1
#
_cell.length_a   1.000
_cell.length_b   1.000
_cell.length_c   1.000
_cell.angle_alpha   90.00
_cell.angle_beta   90.00
_cell.angle_gamma   90.00
#
_symmetry.space_group_name_H-M   'P 1'
#
loop_
_entity.id
_entity.type
_entity.pdbx_description
1 polymer ?
#
loop_
_entity_poly.entity_id
_entity_poly.type
_entity_poly.pdbx_seq_one_letter_code
_entity_poly.pdbx_strand_id
1 'polypeptide(L)'
;MLTLFESLVGAEPPHDAPVLFDTACVMGGSIAGLLAARVLSDRARKVVIVEPDDLPKEAGPRPGVPQDQQVHTLLPAGRLWVERWLPGVSREA
;
A
#
# COMPACT_ATOMS: atom_id res chain seq x y z
N MET A 1 -13.39 -14.24 20.68
CA MET A 1 -13.59 -12.91 20.05
C MET A 1 -12.32 -12.06 20.14
N LEU A 2 -11.66 -11.95 21.31
CA LEU A 2 -10.37 -11.27 21.45
C LEU A 2 -9.28 -11.84 20.50
N THR A 3 -9.22 -13.16 20.35
CA THR A 3 -8.26 -13.87 19.48
C THR A 3 -8.44 -13.61 17.98
N LEU A 4 -9.68 -13.37 17.51
CA LEU A 4 -9.93 -12.99 16.13
C LEU A 4 -9.50 -11.54 15.88
N PHE A 5 -9.80 -10.65 16.83
CA PHE A 5 -9.36 -9.27 16.73
C PHE A 5 -7.83 -9.17 16.79
N GLU A 6 -7.18 -9.91 17.68
CA GLU A 6 -5.71 -10.01 17.71
C GLU A 6 -5.13 -10.67 16.46
N SER A 7 -5.83 -11.60 15.82
CA SER A 7 -5.41 -12.14 14.51
C SER A 7 -5.59 -11.12 13.38
N LEU A 8 -6.65 -10.32 13.42
CA LEU A 8 -6.91 -9.25 12.44
C LEU A 8 -5.97 -8.05 12.65
N VAL A 9 -5.57 -7.79 13.90
CA VAL A 9 -4.64 -6.72 14.28
C VAL A 9 -3.19 -7.20 14.25
N GLY A 10 -2.98 -8.52 14.37
CA GLY A 10 -1.73 -9.26 14.21
C GLY A 10 -1.30 -9.22 12.75
N ALA A 11 -0.90 -8.04 12.34
CA ALA A 11 -0.71 -7.65 10.96
C ALA A 11 0.47 -8.34 10.22
N GLU A 12 1.18 -9.31 10.83
CA GLU A 12 2.53 -9.76 10.39
C GLU A 12 2.50 -10.10 8.91
N PRO A 13 3.37 -9.50 8.07
CA PRO A 13 3.45 -9.91 6.69
C PRO A 13 3.69 -11.42 6.65
N PRO A 14 2.91 -12.19 5.88
CA PRO A 14 3.06 -13.63 5.84
C PRO A 14 4.47 -14.00 5.35
N HIS A 15 5.26 -14.66 6.21
CA HIS A 15 6.65 -15.01 5.90
C HIS A 15 6.79 -16.10 4.82
N ASP A 16 5.73 -16.85 4.52
CA ASP A 16 5.71 -17.93 3.51
C ASP A 16 4.40 -17.91 2.71
N ALA A 17 4.02 -16.74 2.22
CA ALA A 17 2.83 -16.59 1.39
C ALA A 17 2.94 -17.46 0.12
N PRO A 18 2.02 -18.42 -0.15
CA PRO A 18 1.99 -19.08 -1.45
C PRO A 18 1.76 -18.05 -2.55
N VAL A 19 2.54 -18.19 -3.63
CA VAL A 19 2.29 -17.49 -4.88
C VAL A 19 1.03 -18.07 -5.49
N LEU A 20 -0.02 -17.25 -5.54
CA LEU A 20 -1.34 -17.61 -6.06
C LEU A 20 -1.50 -17.21 -7.54
N PHE A 21 -0.74 -16.21 -7.99
CA PHE A 21 -0.90 -15.62 -9.31
C PHE A 21 0.44 -15.55 -10.06
N ASP A 22 0.43 -15.78 -11.37
CA ASP A 22 1.61 -15.47 -12.18
C ASP A 22 1.76 -13.94 -12.33
N THR A 23 0.69 -13.26 -12.74
CA THR A 23 0.67 -11.79 -12.86
C THR A 23 -0.57 -11.20 -12.18
N ALA A 24 -0.39 -10.15 -11.39
CA ALA A 24 -1.45 -9.32 -10.85
C ALA A 24 -1.37 -7.89 -11.43
N CYS A 25 -2.52 -7.33 -11.82
CA CYS A 25 -2.61 -5.97 -12.32
C CYS A 25 -3.30 -5.08 -11.29
N VAL A 26 -2.71 -3.93 -10.99
CA VAL A 26 -3.28 -2.88 -10.15
C VAL A 26 -3.55 -1.66 -11.00
N MET A 27 -4.81 -1.25 -11.03
CA MET A 27 -5.24 -0.06 -11.78
C MET A 27 -5.15 1.15 -10.84
N GLY A 28 -4.17 2.03 -11.07
CA GLY A 28 -3.90 3.25 -10.32
C GLY A 28 -2.64 3.17 -9.45
N GLY A 29 -1.79 4.19 -9.55
CA GLY A 29 -0.59 4.45 -8.76
C GLY A 29 -0.82 5.39 -7.57
N SER A 30 -2.03 5.36 -7.00
CA SER A 30 -2.35 6.08 -5.75
C SER A 30 -1.79 5.35 -4.53
N ILE A 31 -1.89 5.95 -3.34
CA ILE A 31 -1.47 5.30 -2.09
C ILE A 31 -2.18 3.96 -1.86
N ALA A 32 -3.47 3.86 -2.24
CA ALA A 32 -4.22 2.62 -2.15
C ALA A 32 -3.70 1.56 -3.14
N GLY A 33 -3.42 1.97 -4.38
CA GLY A 33 -2.86 1.09 -5.40
C GLY A 33 -1.47 0.56 -5.03
N LEU A 34 -0.59 1.43 -4.52
CA LEU A 34 0.74 1.04 -4.06
C LEU A 34 0.71 0.07 -2.87
N LEU A 35 -0.18 0.30 -1.89
CA LEU A 35 -0.38 -0.62 -0.78
C LEU A 35 -0.94 -1.97 -1.25
N ALA A 36 -1.89 -1.97 -2.18
CA ALA A 36 -2.40 -3.19 -2.80
C ALA A 36 -1.30 -3.94 -3.56
N ALA A 37 -0.50 -3.23 -4.35
CA ALA A 37 0.63 -3.79 -5.08
C ALA A 37 1.67 -4.42 -4.14
N ARG A 38 1.95 -3.78 -3.00
CA ARG A 38 2.84 -4.33 -1.97
C ARG A 38 2.30 -5.62 -1.37
N VAL A 39 1.01 -5.74 -1.09
CA VAL A 39 0.43 -7.01 -0.59
C VAL A 39 0.45 -8.08 -1.69
N LEU A 40 0.14 -7.70 -2.93
CA LEU A 40 0.16 -8.61 -4.08
C LEU A 40 1.56 -9.11 -4.42
N SER A 41 2.62 -8.36 -4.11
CA SER A 41 4.00 -8.80 -4.39
C SER A 41 4.39 -10.08 -3.64
N ASP A 42 3.72 -10.37 -2.52
CA ASP A 42 3.94 -11.61 -1.76
C ASP A 42 3.12 -12.78 -2.33
N ARG A 43 2.18 -12.51 -3.25
CA ARG A 43 1.20 -13.47 -3.77
C ARG A 43 1.28 -13.66 -5.28
N ALA A 44 1.97 -12.78 -5.99
CA ALA A 44 2.10 -12.81 -7.44
C ALA A 44 3.57 -12.80 -7.85
N ARG A 45 3.94 -13.57 -8.87
CA ARG A 45 5.30 -13.53 -9.42
C ARG A 45 5.64 -12.17 -10.03
N LYS A 46 4.63 -11.51 -10.61
CA LYS A 46 4.73 -10.18 -11.20
C LYS A 46 3.55 -9.32 -10.79
N VAL A 47 3.81 -8.09 -10.37
CA VAL A 47 2.80 -7.05 -10.17
C VAL A 47 3.02 -5.95 -11.19
N VAL A 48 1.97 -5.57 -11.90
CA VAL A 48 1.97 -4.46 -12.87
C VAL A 48 1.03 -3.39 -12.36
N ILE A 49 1.53 -2.17 -12.20
CA ILE A 49 0.71 -1.00 -11.87
C ILE A 49 0.48 -0.22 -13.16
N VAL A 50 -0.79 0.09 -13.45
CA VAL A 50 -1.20 0.87 -14.61
C VAL A 50 -1.75 2.20 -14.10
N GLU A 51 -1.04 3.29 -14.38
CA GLU A 51 -1.44 4.66 -14.03
C GLU A 51 -1.62 5.46 -15.33
N PRO A 52 -2.81 6.01 -15.60
CA PRO A 52 -3.03 6.88 -16.75
C PRO A 52 -2.30 8.24 -16.64
N ASP A 53 -2.04 8.73 -15.43
CA ASP A 53 -1.36 10.02 -15.23
C ASP A 53 0.16 9.90 -15.35
N ASP A 54 0.81 11.00 -15.74
CA ASP A 54 2.27 11.09 -15.69
C ASP A 54 2.76 11.01 -14.24
N LEU A 55 3.73 10.12 -13.98
CA LEU A 55 4.33 9.96 -12.66
C LEU A 55 5.41 11.03 -12.45
N PRO A 56 5.19 12.04 -11.59
CA PRO A 56 6.19 13.05 -11.32
C PRO A 56 7.37 12.44 -10.55
N LYS A 57 8.58 12.96 -10.79
CA LYS A 57 9.79 12.53 -10.06
C LYS A 57 9.77 12.95 -8.58
N GLU A 58 8.99 13.96 -8.26
CA GLU A 58 8.87 14.56 -6.94
C GLU A 58 7.40 14.60 -6.53
N ALA A 59 7.15 14.66 -5.22
CA ALA A 59 5.80 14.80 -4.70
C ALA A 59 5.19 16.14 -5.16
N GLY A 60 3.99 16.09 -5.73
CA GLY A 60 3.30 17.26 -6.23
C GLY A 60 1.83 17.00 -6.53
N PRO A 61 1.08 18.04 -6.88
CA PRO A 61 -0.34 17.91 -7.18
C PRO A 61 -0.59 16.97 -8.34
N ARG A 62 -1.71 16.22 -8.27
CA ARG A 62 -2.07 15.24 -9.30
C ARG A 62 -3.45 15.51 -9.89
N PRO A 63 -3.63 15.32 -11.21
CA PRO A 63 -4.95 15.23 -11.81
C PRO A 63 -5.83 14.23 -11.04
N GLY A 64 -7.13 14.54 -10.90
CA GLY A 64 -8.09 13.62 -10.26
C GLY A 64 -8.07 13.55 -8.73
N VAL A 65 -7.19 14.28 -8.04
CA VAL A 65 -7.14 14.34 -6.55
C VAL A 65 -7.28 15.79 -6.07
N PRO A 66 -8.45 16.44 -6.21
CA PRO A 66 -8.61 17.86 -5.85
C PRO A 66 -8.34 18.16 -4.37
N GLN A 67 -8.38 17.14 -3.51
CA GLN A 67 -8.06 17.24 -2.09
C GLN A 67 -6.56 17.07 -1.77
N ASP A 68 -5.66 16.88 -2.74
CA ASP A 68 -4.23 16.63 -2.49
C ASP A 68 -3.51 17.76 -1.73
N GLN A 69 -3.99 19.01 -1.89
CA GLN A 69 -3.48 20.18 -1.17
C GLN A 69 -3.98 20.28 0.28
N GLN A 70 -4.91 19.42 0.69
CA GLN A 70 -5.38 19.35 2.06
C GLN A 70 -4.42 18.52 2.91
N VAL A 71 -4.41 18.78 4.21
CA VAL A 71 -3.59 18.00 5.14
C VAL A 71 -4.14 16.58 5.25
N HIS A 72 -3.31 15.60 4.91
CA HIS A 72 -3.60 14.17 5.07
C HIS A 72 -2.73 13.62 6.19
N THR A 73 -3.35 13.19 7.29
CA THR A 73 -2.65 12.55 8.42
C THR A 73 -3.04 11.08 8.53
N LEU A 74 -2.05 10.22 8.79
CA LEU A 74 -2.32 8.85 9.20
C LEU A 74 -2.68 8.80 10.69
N LEU A 75 -3.80 8.14 11.01
CA LEU A 75 -4.11 7.78 12.39
C LEU A 75 -3.04 6.79 12.91
N PRO A 76 -2.78 6.73 14.23
CA PRO A 76 -1.72 5.90 14.80
C PRO A 76 -1.76 4.43 14.34
N ALA A 77 -2.96 3.83 14.28
CA ALA A 77 -3.13 2.48 13.77
C ALA A 77 -2.74 2.37 12.28
N GLY A 78 -3.24 3.28 11.43
CA GLY A 78 -2.92 3.29 10.00
C GLY A 78 -1.42 3.45 9.74
N ARG A 79 -0.74 4.31 10.51
CA ARG A 79 0.72 4.46 10.45
C ARG A 79 1.43 3.15 10.78
N LEU A 80 1.02 2.45 11.84
CA LEU A 80 1.61 1.17 12.25
C LEU A 80 1.45 0.10 11.15
N TRP A 81 0.27 0.04 10.52
CA TRP A 81 0.03 -0.86 9.40
C TRP A 81 0.89 -0.54 8.17
N VAL A 82 1.03 0.73 7.83
CA VAL A 82 1.82 1.17 6.67
C VAL A 82 3.31 0.92 6.90
N GLU A 83 3.86 1.28 8.07
CA GLU A 83 5.25 1.01 8.47
C GLU A 83 5.62 -0.47 8.40
N ARG A 84 4.64 -1.34 8.69
CA ARG A 84 4.85 -2.77 8.72
C ARG A 84 4.97 -3.39 7.33
N TRP A 85 4.13 -2.95 6.39
CA TRP A 85 4.21 -3.41 5.00
C TRP A 85 5.32 -2.70 4.22
N LEU A 86 5.67 -1.48 4.63
CA LEU A 86 6.71 -0.64 4.04
C LEU A 86 7.66 -0.11 5.14
N PRO A 87 8.60 -0.92 5.63
CA PRO A 87 9.53 -0.52 6.69
C PRO A 87 10.33 0.73 6.31
N GLY A 88 10.38 1.71 7.20
CA GLY A 88 11.10 2.98 7.01
C GLY A 88 10.25 4.14 6.50
N VAL A 89 9.04 3.89 5.98
CA VAL A 89 8.19 4.90 5.35
C VAL A 89 7.84 6.07 6.29
N SER A 90 7.68 5.83 7.60
CA SER A 90 7.41 6.90 8.56
C SER A 90 8.60 7.86 8.79
N ARG A 91 9.78 7.56 8.25
CA ARG A 91 10.98 8.41 8.33
C ARG A 91 11.15 9.30 7.10
N GLU A 92 10.50 8.94 5.99
CA GLU A 92 10.57 9.63 4.71
C GLU A 92 9.39 10.61 4.50
N ALA A 93 8.36 10.49 5.35
CA ALA A 93 7.14 11.32 5.33
C ALA A 93 7.25 12.59 6.19
#